data_AF-A0AAV9AMS0-F1
#
_entry.id   AF-A0AAV9AMS0-F1
#
_cell.length_a   1.000
_cell.length_b   1.000
_cell.length_c   1.000
_cell.angle_alpha   90.00
_cell.angle_beta   90.00
_cell.angle_gamma   90.00
#
_symmetry.space_group_name_H-M   'P 1'
#
loop_
_entity.id
_entity.type
_entity.pdbx_description
1 polymer ?
#
loop_
_entity_poly.entity_id
_entity_poly.type
_entity_poly.pdbx_seq_one_letter_code
_entity_poly.pdbx_strand_id
1 'polypeptide(L)'
;MTNDIIGKTAFGIDFGLLRNPSNKKTNETSVNEDDEVSHFLEQHIRCTNSLKMGLNGSFSIILGIVVPILQEPFRQLLRRIPGTVDHRINVANSTLRDKMDGIVAKRESESSNRRGSKDFLSVLLNVREAKGGALKDLITPDYVSGITYEHLIAGSMTTSFTLTATIYLVAKHRTVEEKLLEEIDGFGWHDAVPSPIDLVERFPYLDQLGIQEIKLSLIHLYRRFVFRCSPELEEPPELEHGMVHEFKHGIKLRVIKRAFT
;
A
#
# COMPACT_ATOMS: atom_id res chain seq x y z
N MET A 1 -4.51 -6.22 -3.17
CA MET A 1 -4.71 -5.65 -4.52
C MET A 1 -3.68 -4.56 -4.82
N THR A 2 -3.62 -3.47 -4.04
CA THR A 2 -2.72 -2.33 -4.29
C THR A 2 -1.24 -2.69 -4.28
N ASN A 3 -0.78 -3.52 -3.34
CA ASN A 3 0.65 -3.87 -3.22
C ASN A 3 1.19 -4.58 -4.46
N ASP A 4 0.45 -5.53 -5.06
CA ASP A 4 0.84 -6.20 -6.31
C ASP A 4 0.90 -5.24 -7.50
N ILE A 5 -0.05 -4.30 -7.56
CA ILE A 5 -0.09 -3.31 -8.63
C ILE A 5 1.11 -2.37 -8.49
N ILE A 6 1.36 -1.79 -7.32
CA ILE A 6 2.52 -0.93 -7.05
C ILE A 6 3.81 -1.71 -7.28
N GLY A 7 3.89 -2.95 -6.78
CA GLY A 7 5.00 -3.87 -7.02
C GLY A 7 5.30 -3.99 -8.50
N LYS A 8 4.29 -4.29 -9.31
CA LYS A 8 4.46 -4.59 -10.72
C LYS A 8 4.68 -3.34 -11.57
N THR A 9 4.04 -2.22 -11.27
CA THR A 9 4.13 -1.00 -12.06
C THR A 9 5.34 -0.15 -11.69
N ALA A 10 5.56 0.11 -10.40
CA ALA A 10 6.70 0.89 -9.95
C ALA A 10 7.97 0.04 -9.97
N PHE A 11 7.87 -1.21 -9.48
CA PHE A 11 9.06 -2.01 -9.27
C PHE A 11 9.15 -3.21 -10.19
N GLY A 12 8.21 -3.53 -11.09
CA GLY A 12 8.23 -4.76 -11.90
C GLY A 12 8.07 -6.07 -11.10
N ILE A 13 7.79 -6.00 -9.80
CA ILE A 13 7.69 -7.14 -8.87
C ILE A 13 6.23 -7.60 -8.82
N ASP A 14 5.98 -8.87 -9.12
CA ASP A 14 4.69 -9.48 -8.79
C ASP A 14 4.82 -10.10 -7.39
N PHE A 15 4.13 -9.55 -6.39
CA PHE A 15 4.14 -10.14 -5.05
C PHE A 15 3.15 -11.31 -4.93
N GLY A 16 2.41 -11.67 -5.98
CA GLY A 16 1.55 -12.84 -5.99
C GLY A 16 0.31 -12.74 -5.10
N LEU A 17 0.00 -11.57 -4.52
CA LEU A 17 -1.18 -11.33 -3.67
C LEU A 17 -2.52 -11.42 -4.44
N LEU A 18 -2.48 -11.42 -5.78
CA LEU A 18 -3.63 -11.49 -6.68
C LEU A 18 -3.83 -12.87 -7.30
N ARG A 19 -2.94 -13.84 -7.05
CA ARG A 19 -3.07 -15.20 -7.62
C ARG A 19 -4.18 -15.97 -6.91
N ASN A 20 -5.17 -16.40 -7.68
CA ASN A 20 -6.29 -17.21 -7.19
C ASN A 20 -5.77 -18.59 -6.75
N PRO A 21 -6.11 -19.10 -5.54
CA PRO A 21 -5.65 -20.40 -5.06
C PRO A 21 -6.14 -21.58 -5.93
N SER A 22 -7.13 -21.35 -6.80
CA SER A 22 -7.71 -22.34 -7.71
C SER A 22 -6.94 -22.56 -9.01
N ASN A 23 -5.93 -21.75 -9.33
CA ASN A 23 -5.09 -21.94 -10.53
C ASN A 23 -3.76 -22.66 -10.22
N LYS A 24 -3.78 -23.54 -9.21
CA LYS A 24 -2.67 -24.45 -8.86
C LYS A 24 -2.60 -25.56 -9.92
N LYS A 25 -1.90 -25.31 -11.03
CA LYS A 25 -1.30 -26.41 -11.79
C LYS A 25 -0.17 -27.00 -10.95
N THR A 26 -0.30 -28.28 -10.68
CA THR A 26 0.63 -29.17 -9.99
C THR A 26 2.06 -28.95 -10.48
N ASN A 27 2.87 -28.22 -9.70
CA ASN A 27 4.32 -28.21 -9.77
C ASN A 27 4.81 -27.91 -8.34
N GLU A 28 5.81 -28.65 -7.87
CA GLU A 28 6.28 -28.78 -6.48
C GLU A 28 6.82 -27.49 -5.81
N THR A 29 6.59 -26.31 -6.40
CA THR A 29 7.03 -25.00 -5.91
C THR A 29 6.03 -24.33 -4.95
N SER A 30 4.84 -24.90 -4.75
CA SER A 30 3.71 -24.22 -4.10
C SER A 30 3.83 -24.04 -2.58
N VAL A 31 4.81 -24.65 -1.92
CA VAL A 31 4.98 -24.52 -0.46
C VAL A 31 5.74 -23.24 -0.10
N ASN A 32 6.65 -22.78 -0.96
CA ASN A 32 7.45 -21.58 -0.71
C ASN A 32 6.72 -20.28 -1.10
N GLU A 33 5.87 -20.30 -2.14
CA GLU A 33 5.17 -19.09 -2.61
C GLU A 33 4.14 -18.58 -1.58
N ASP A 34 3.30 -19.46 -1.01
CA ASP A 34 2.28 -19.07 -0.03
C ASP A 34 2.91 -18.52 1.27
N ASP A 35 4.09 -19.03 1.64
CA ASP A 35 4.87 -18.57 2.81
C ASP A 35 5.55 -17.22 2.54
N GLU A 36 6.04 -17.00 1.32
CA GLU A 36 6.66 -15.74 0.91
C GLU A 36 5.66 -14.58 0.89
N VAL A 37 4.44 -14.82 0.39
CA VAL A 37 3.32 -13.86 0.37
C VAL A 37 2.85 -13.52 1.78
N SER A 38 2.65 -14.54 2.62
CA SER A 38 2.21 -14.38 4.01
C SER A 38 3.27 -13.62 4.83
N HIS A 39 4.54 -13.95 4.62
CA HIS A 39 5.64 -13.26 5.26
C HIS A 39 5.75 -11.81 4.77
N PHE A 40 5.52 -11.51 3.48
CA PHE A 40 5.52 -10.14 2.99
C PHE A 40 4.39 -9.31 3.61
N LEU A 41 3.18 -9.86 3.69
CA LEU A 41 2.03 -9.25 4.38
C LEU A 41 2.33 -9.01 5.87
N GLU A 42 2.84 -10.01 6.57
CA GLU A 42 3.21 -9.88 7.99
C GLU A 42 4.26 -8.80 8.18
N GLN A 43 5.24 -8.73 7.29
CA GLN A 43 6.31 -7.75 7.34
C GLN A 43 5.81 -6.34 7.01
N HIS A 44 4.90 -6.21 6.04
CA HIS A 44 4.20 -4.95 5.74
C HIS A 44 3.41 -4.44 6.96
N ILE A 45 2.62 -5.31 7.61
CA ILE A 45 1.86 -4.97 8.83
C ILE A 45 2.81 -4.59 9.97
N ARG A 46 3.88 -5.35 10.19
CA ARG A 46 4.87 -5.07 11.23
C ARG A 46 5.56 -3.72 11.03
N CYS A 47 5.91 -3.38 9.80
CA CYS A 47 6.61 -2.14 9.51
C CYS A 47 5.68 -0.94 9.52
N THR A 48 4.45 -1.08 9.04
CA THR A 48 3.36 -0.14 9.31
C THR A 48 3.25 0.17 10.80
N ASN A 49 3.16 -0.85 11.64
CA ASN A 49 3.09 -0.67 13.09
C ASN A 49 4.36 -0.06 13.70
N SER A 50 5.53 -0.33 13.11
CA SER A 50 6.82 0.21 13.55
C SER A 50 7.02 1.68 13.15
N LEU A 51 6.40 2.12 12.07
CA LEU A 51 6.41 3.48 11.54
C LEU A 51 5.33 4.38 12.16
N LYS A 52 4.48 3.86 13.04
CA LYS A 52 3.52 4.68 13.82
C LYS A 52 4.29 5.64 14.73
N MET A 53 4.45 6.89 14.28
CA MET A 53 5.05 8.02 15.03
C MET A 53 4.11 8.62 16.10
N GLY A 54 3.44 7.78 16.89
CA GLY A 54 2.57 8.21 17.99
C GLY A 54 3.13 7.82 19.36
N LEU A 55 2.41 8.14 20.44
CA LEU A 55 2.72 7.71 21.83
C LEU A 55 2.79 6.18 22.03
N ASN A 56 2.44 5.39 21.01
CA ASN A 56 2.63 3.93 20.93
C ASN A 56 3.97 3.50 20.28
N GLY A 57 4.80 4.44 19.86
CA GLY A 57 6.13 4.18 19.28
C GLY A 57 7.18 3.78 20.32
N SER A 58 8.38 3.42 19.86
CA SER A 58 9.53 3.16 20.74
C SER A 58 9.79 4.30 21.71
N PHE A 59 10.26 3.98 22.92
CA PHE A 59 10.65 4.98 23.92
C PHE A 59 11.66 6.00 23.35
N SER A 60 12.55 5.56 22.45
CA SER A 60 13.48 6.46 21.74
C SER A 60 12.78 7.51 20.87
N ILE A 61 11.63 7.20 20.28
CA ILE A 61 10.84 8.11 19.43
C ILE A 61 10.13 9.15 20.31
N ILE A 62 9.50 8.70 21.39
CA ILE A 62 8.85 9.58 22.38
C ILE A 62 9.90 10.54 22.98
N LEU A 63 11.06 10.00 23.35
CA LEU A 63 12.17 10.80 23.88
C LEU A 63 12.72 11.77 22.83
N GLY A 64 12.73 11.41 21.54
CA GLY A 64 13.14 12.32 20.47
C GLY A 64 12.20 13.51 20.25
N ILE A 65 10.90 13.34 20.54
CA ILE A 65 9.92 14.44 20.49
C ILE A 65 10.13 15.42 21.67
N VAL A 66 10.45 14.91 22.86
CA VAL A 66 10.60 15.73 24.08
C VAL A 66 12.03 16.29 24.22
N VAL A 67 13.05 15.50 23.90
CA VAL A 67 14.47 15.84 24.03
C VAL A 67 15.28 15.24 22.86
N PRO A 68 15.40 15.95 21.72
CA PRO A 68 16.03 15.42 20.50
C PRO A 68 17.48 14.97 20.69
N ILE A 69 18.22 15.65 21.57
CA ILE A 69 19.65 15.38 21.84
C ILE A 69 19.87 14.00 22.47
N LEU A 70 18.86 13.48 23.20
CA LEU A 70 18.94 12.18 23.87
C LEU A 70 18.39 11.02 23.01
N GLN A 71 17.80 11.30 21.84
CA GLN A 71 17.17 10.30 20.99
C GLN A 71 18.13 9.20 20.55
N GLU A 72 19.25 9.59 19.93
CA GLU A 72 20.24 8.66 19.37
C GLU A 72 20.95 7.79 20.43
N PRO A 73 21.45 8.33 21.56
CA PRO A 73 22.07 7.48 22.58
C PRO A 73 21.09 6.48 23.18
N PHE A 74 19.84 6.88 23.46
CA PHE A 74 18.82 5.95 23.96
C PHE A 74 18.40 4.93 22.90
N ARG A 75 18.29 5.33 21.64
CA ARG A 75 18.01 4.43 20.53
C ARG A 75 19.08 3.34 20.40
N GLN A 76 20.36 3.69 20.49
CA GLN A 76 21.46 2.72 20.43
C GLN A 76 21.44 1.74 21.61
N LEU A 77 21.12 2.24 22.80
CA LEU A 77 20.99 1.41 24.00
C LEU A 77 19.80 0.44 23.88
N LEU A 78 18.62 0.95 23.54
CA LEU A 78 17.39 0.17 23.47
C LEU A 78 17.41 -0.84 22.32
N ARG A 79 18.06 -0.53 21.18
CA ARG A 79 18.24 -1.50 20.07
C ARG A 79 19.03 -2.75 20.49
N ARG A 80 19.92 -2.67 21.49
CA ARG A 80 20.72 -3.81 21.97
C ARG A 80 19.99 -4.70 22.97
N ILE A 81 18.92 -4.22 23.59
CA ILE A 81 18.22 -4.97 24.64
C ILE A 81 17.12 -5.83 23.98
N PRO A 82 17.23 -7.18 23.99
CA PRO A 82 16.20 -8.04 23.46
C PRO A 82 14.89 -7.87 24.24
N GLY A 83 13.79 -7.61 23.52
CA GLY A 83 12.45 -7.40 24.10
C GLY A 83 11.94 -5.96 24.05
N THR A 84 12.79 -4.97 23.76
CA THR A 84 12.33 -3.58 23.58
C THR A 84 11.67 -3.39 22.21
N VAL A 85 10.82 -2.36 22.09
CA VAL A 85 10.23 -1.96 20.80
C VAL A 85 11.34 -1.59 19.81
N ASP A 86 12.38 -0.85 20.24
CA ASP A 86 13.52 -0.49 19.40
C ASP A 86 14.30 -1.70 18.86
N HIS A 87 14.46 -2.74 19.67
CA HIS A 87 15.08 -3.99 19.21
C HIS A 87 14.20 -4.70 18.17
N ARG A 88 12.88 -4.76 18.40
CA ARG A 88 11.93 -5.34 17.43
C ARG A 88 11.92 -4.58 16.11
N ILE A 89 11.94 -3.25 16.15
CA ILE A 89 12.06 -2.39 14.96
C ILE A 89 13.37 -2.66 14.23
N ASN A 90 14.48 -2.78 14.97
CA ASN A 90 15.79 -3.07 14.38
C ASN A 90 15.81 -4.41 13.64
N VAL A 91 15.26 -5.47 14.25
CA VAL A 91 15.16 -6.81 13.65
C VAL A 91 14.20 -6.81 12.45
N ALA A 92 13.07 -6.11 12.54
CA ALA A 92 12.14 -5.99 11.42
C ALA A 92 12.80 -5.26 10.23
N ASN A 93 13.53 -4.17 10.50
CA ASN A 93 14.26 -3.42 9.48
C ASN A 93 15.41 -4.23 8.86
N SER A 94 16.13 -5.06 9.63
CA SER A 94 17.17 -5.92 9.04
C SER A 94 16.56 -7.01 8.15
N THR A 95 15.51 -7.68 8.62
CA THR A 95 14.80 -8.71 7.84
C THR A 95 14.25 -8.14 6.52
N LEU A 96 13.80 -6.88 6.54
CA LEU A 96 13.32 -6.19 5.34
C LEU A 96 14.44 -5.92 4.36
N ARG A 97 15.56 -5.43 4.87
CA ARG A 97 16.76 -5.16 4.05
C ARG A 97 17.20 -6.44 3.38
N ASP A 98 17.40 -7.52 4.12
CA ASP A 98 17.88 -8.80 3.57
C ASP A 98 16.98 -9.31 2.43
N LYS A 99 15.66 -9.19 2.58
CA LYS A 99 14.71 -9.58 1.52
C LYS A 99 14.76 -8.66 0.31
N MET A 100 14.80 -7.36 0.53
CA MET A 100 14.79 -6.39 -0.55
C MET A 100 16.12 -6.39 -1.31
N ASP A 101 17.23 -6.63 -0.62
CA ASP A 101 18.55 -6.85 -1.21
C ASP A 101 18.56 -8.14 -2.04
N GLY A 102 17.88 -9.20 -1.58
CA GLY A 102 17.64 -10.39 -2.39
C GLY A 102 16.85 -10.11 -3.68
N ILE A 103 15.83 -9.26 -3.61
CA ILE A 103 15.05 -8.84 -4.78
C ILE A 103 15.90 -8.01 -5.75
N VAL A 104 16.67 -7.04 -5.24
CA VAL A 104 17.56 -6.19 -6.05
C VAL A 104 18.70 -7.01 -6.66
N ALA A 105 19.31 -7.94 -5.93
CA ALA A 105 20.37 -8.81 -6.46
C ALA A 105 19.85 -9.74 -7.56
N LYS A 106 18.67 -10.35 -7.37
CA LYS A 106 17.98 -11.13 -8.39
C LYS A 106 17.73 -10.29 -9.65
N ARG A 107 17.32 -9.04 -9.48
CA ARG A 107 17.10 -8.07 -10.56
C ARG A 107 18.36 -7.70 -11.33
N GLU A 108 19.45 -7.41 -10.64
CA GLU A 108 20.74 -7.12 -11.27
C GLU A 108 21.20 -8.29 -12.14
N SER A 109 20.98 -9.54 -11.69
CA SER A 109 21.31 -10.74 -12.48
C SER A 109 20.42 -10.94 -13.73
N GLU A 110 19.13 -10.63 -13.62
CA GLU A 110 18.14 -10.76 -14.71
C GLU A 110 18.16 -9.58 -15.71
N SER A 111 18.74 -8.44 -15.33
CA SER A 111 18.85 -7.22 -16.14
C SER A 111 19.59 -7.45 -17.45
N SER A 112 20.55 -8.38 -17.47
CA SER A 112 21.29 -8.79 -18.68
C SER A 112 20.39 -9.36 -19.80
N ASN A 113 19.20 -9.89 -19.47
CA ASN A 113 18.26 -10.49 -20.43
C ASN A 113 17.00 -9.64 -20.71
N ARG A 114 16.76 -8.55 -19.97
CA ARG A 114 15.55 -7.69 -20.12
C ARG A 114 15.92 -6.29 -20.60
N ARG A 115 16.36 -6.19 -21.85
CA ARG A 115 16.70 -4.92 -22.53
C ARG A 115 15.48 -4.02 -22.87
N GLY A 116 14.42 -4.04 -22.05
CA GLY A 116 13.16 -3.35 -22.36
C GLY A 116 12.16 -3.16 -21.21
N SER A 117 12.48 -3.51 -19.95
CA SER A 117 11.58 -3.16 -18.83
C SER A 117 11.66 -1.65 -18.56
N LYS A 118 10.51 -0.95 -18.62
CA LYS A 118 10.39 0.49 -18.33
C LYS A 118 9.85 0.75 -16.92
N ASP A 119 10.23 -0.07 -15.94
CA ASP A 119 9.87 0.15 -14.55
C ASP A 119 10.82 1.17 -13.88
N PHE A 120 10.37 1.82 -12.81
CA PHE A 120 11.12 2.89 -12.13
C PHE A 120 12.47 2.38 -11.64
N LEU A 121 12.52 1.13 -11.15
CA LEU A 121 13.75 0.50 -10.68
C LEU A 121 14.77 0.29 -11.81
N SER A 122 14.34 -0.18 -12.97
CA SER A 122 15.18 -0.36 -14.16
C SER A 122 15.73 0.97 -14.65
N VAL A 123 14.91 2.03 -14.62
CA VAL A 123 15.38 3.39 -14.94
C VAL A 123 16.43 3.86 -13.93
N LEU A 124 16.21 3.64 -12.62
CA LEU A 124 17.13 4.02 -11.56
C LEU A 124 18.47 3.28 -11.68
N LEU A 125 18.43 1.97 -11.96
CA LEU A 125 19.62 1.14 -12.16
C LEU A 125 20.36 1.51 -13.45
N ASN A 126 19.66 1.78 -14.56
CA ASN A 126 20.28 2.23 -15.80
C ASN A 126 21.00 3.58 -15.62
N VAL A 127 20.41 4.52 -14.88
CA VAL A 127 21.05 5.81 -14.59
C VAL A 127 22.28 5.62 -13.69
N ARG A 128 22.21 4.70 -12.72
CA ARG A 128 23.34 4.30 -11.87
C ARG A 128 24.51 3.74 -12.68
N GLU A 129 24.24 2.87 -13.65
CA GLU A 129 25.25 2.29 -14.54
C GLU A 129 25.83 3.32 -15.52
N ALA A 130 25.00 4.21 -16.06
CA ALA A 130 25.40 5.17 -17.09
C ALA A 130 26.24 6.36 -16.57
N LYS A 131 26.03 6.83 -15.32
CA LYS A 131 26.65 8.07 -14.82
C LYS A 131 27.94 7.91 -14.02
N GLY A 132 28.31 6.70 -13.59
CA GLY A 132 29.63 6.38 -12.99
C GLY A 132 29.96 7.07 -11.65
N GLY A 133 30.77 6.40 -10.82
CA GLY A 133 31.42 6.95 -9.61
C GLY A 133 30.45 7.46 -8.53
N ALA A 134 30.22 8.78 -8.49
CA ALA A 134 29.48 9.44 -7.41
C ALA A 134 28.02 8.98 -7.27
N LEU A 135 27.34 8.65 -8.37
CA LEU A 135 25.97 8.16 -8.30
C LEU A 135 25.89 6.68 -7.88
N LYS A 136 26.96 5.92 -8.09
CA LYS A 136 27.06 4.52 -7.67
C LYS A 136 27.22 4.42 -6.15
N ASP A 137 27.92 5.37 -5.56
CA ASP A 137 28.09 5.51 -4.12
C ASP A 137 26.84 6.06 -3.42
N LEU A 138 26.03 6.88 -4.12
CA LEU A 138 24.78 7.42 -3.59
C LEU A 138 23.60 6.44 -3.73
N ILE A 139 23.51 5.75 -4.87
CA ILE A 139 22.48 4.74 -5.15
C ILE A 139 23.07 3.38 -4.80
N THR A 140 23.23 3.13 -3.50
CA THR A 140 23.57 1.81 -2.98
C THR A 140 22.37 0.86 -3.12
N PRO A 141 22.59 -0.46 -3.18
CA PRO A 141 21.50 -1.43 -3.12
C PRO A 141 20.58 -1.16 -1.92
N ASP A 142 21.16 -0.87 -0.74
CA ASP A 142 20.44 -0.51 0.48
C ASP A 142 19.52 0.70 0.29
N TYR A 143 19.98 1.73 -0.45
CA TYR A 143 19.19 2.92 -0.74
C TYR A 143 18.00 2.60 -1.65
N VAL A 144 18.24 1.80 -2.70
CA VAL A 144 17.21 1.35 -3.64
C VAL A 144 16.16 0.48 -2.96
N SER A 145 16.60 -0.43 -2.09
CA SER A 145 15.75 -1.26 -1.24
C SER A 145 14.88 -0.41 -0.32
N GLY A 146 15.48 0.58 0.36
CA GLY A 146 14.79 1.49 1.28
C GLY A 146 13.71 2.32 0.59
N ILE A 147 14.05 3.01 -0.50
CA ILE A 147 13.11 3.88 -1.22
C ILE A 147 11.96 3.09 -1.87
N THR A 148 12.25 1.86 -2.33
CA THR A 148 11.24 0.94 -2.86
C THR A 148 10.21 0.59 -1.81
N TYR A 149 10.68 0.25 -0.61
CA TYR A 149 9.82 -0.15 0.48
C TYR A 149 9.01 1.02 1.07
N GLU A 150 9.63 2.19 1.17
CA GLU A 150 8.94 3.42 1.58
C GLU A 150 7.76 3.74 0.65
N HIS A 151 7.98 3.67 -0.66
CA HIS A 151 6.92 3.92 -1.64
C HIS A 151 5.78 2.89 -1.54
N LEU A 152 6.11 1.62 -1.28
CA LEU A 152 5.11 0.56 -1.09
C LEU A 152 4.24 0.82 0.14
N ILE A 153 4.84 1.14 1.29
CA ILE A 153 4.08 1.44 2.52
C ILE A 153 3.27 2.72 2.37
N ALA A 154 3.92 3.80 1.93
CA ALA A 154 3.26 5.11 1.84
C ALA A 154 2.10 5.07 0.84
N GLY A 155 2.31 4.44 -0.31
CA GLY A 155 1.29 4.30 -1.35
C GLY A 155 0.13 3.39 -0.94
N SER A 156 0.39 2.26 -0.28
CA SER A 156 -0.68 1.32 0.09
C SER A 156 -1.57 1.85 1.21
N MET A 157 -0.98 2.43 2.25
CA MET A 157 -1.70 2.83 3.46
C MET A 157 -2.60 4.03 3.20
N THR A 158 -2.07 5.07 2.54
CA THR A 158 -2.80 6.30 2.26
C THR A 158 -3.94 6.07 1.26
N THR A 159 -3.71 5.28 0.21
CA THR A 159 -4.76 4.96 -0.77
C THR A 159 -5.85 4.07 -0.17
N SER A 160 -5.48 3.04 0.62
CA SER A 160 -6.45 2.17 1.28
C SER A 160 -7.29 2.93 2.32
N PHE A 161 -6.65 3.80 3.12
CA PHE A 161 -7.36 4.63 4.08
C PHE A 161 -8.32 5.58 3.37
N THR A 162 -7.85 6.31 2.36
CA THR A 162 -8.70 7.26 1.63
C THR A 162 -9.87 6.55 0.97
N LEU A 163 -9.66 5.42 0.27
CA LEU A 163 -10.73 4.64 -0.34
C LEU A 163 -11.75 4.14 0.70
N THR A 164 -11.26 3.61 1.83
CA THR A 164 -12.13 3.11 2.92
C THR A 164 -12.95 4.25 3.52
N ALA A 165 -12.31 5.39 3.80
CA ALA A 165 -12.97 6.57 4.35
C ALA A 165 -14.02 7.12 3.38
N THR A 166 -13.70 7.19 2.08
CA THR A 166 -14.66 7.63 1.06
C THR A 166 -15.86 6.69 0.99
N ILE A 167 -15.65 5.37 0.95
CA ILE A 167 -16.77 4.41 0.92
C ILE A 167 -17.61 4.52 2.19
N TYR A 168 -16.99 4.63 3.38
CA TYR A 168 -17.71 4.82 4.64
C TYR A 168 -18.55 6.11 4.63
N LEU A 169 -17.97 7.23 4.20
CA LEU A 169 -18.66 8.52 4.16
C LEU A 169 -19.83 8.48 3.16
N VAL A 170 -19.64 7.87 1.99
CA VAL A 170 -20.72 7.68 1.00
C VAL A 170 -21.82 6.78 1.58
N ALA A 171 -21.47 5.65 2.20
CA ALA A 171 -22.43 4.73 2.81
C ALA A 171 -23.23 5.36 3.96
N LYS A 172 -22.64 6.33 4.68
CA LYS A 172 -23.29 7.08 5.76
C LYS A 172 -24.23 8.19 5.24
N HIS A 173 -23.94 8.76 4.07
CA HIS A 173 -24.70 9.88 3.50
C HIS A 173 -25.48 9.43 2.26
N ARG A 174 -26.71 9.01 2.48
CA ARG A 174 -27.59 8.47 1.43
C ARG A 174 -27.78 9.42 0.23
N THR A 175 -27.89 10.72 0.47
CA THR A 175 -28.04 11.72 -0.60
C THR A 175 -26.79 11.85 -1.48
N VAL A 176 -25.61 11.57 -0.94
CA VAL A 176 -24.34 11.52 -1.70
C VAL A 176 -24.29 10.24 -2.53
N GLU A 177 -24.66 9.11 -1.93
CA GLU A 177 -24.71 7.83 -2.63
C GLU A 177 -25.71 7.81 -3.78
N GLU A 178 -26.90 8.39 -3.61
CA GLU A 178 -27.91 8.48 -4.66
C GLU A 178 -27.40 9.28 -5.87
N LYS A 179 -26.79 10.46 -5.64
CA LYS A 179 -26.17 11.26 -6.71
C LYS A 179 -25.01 10.55 -7.40
N LEU A 180 -24.18 9.84 -6.62
CA LEU A 180 -23.08 9.03 -7.14
C LEU A 180 -23.61 7.92 -8.06
N LEU A 181 -24.66 7.21 -7.63
CA LEU A 181 -25.26 6.12 -8.40
C LEU A 181 -25.93 6.64 -9.67
N GLU A 182 -26.65 7.77 -9.60
CA GLU A 182 -27.24 8.43 -10.78
C GLU A 182 -26.18 8.75 -11.84
N GLU A 183 -25.04 9.29 -11.42
CA GLU A 183 -23.92 9.59 -12.33
C GLU A 183 -23.31 8.31 -12.92
N ILE A 184 -23.09 7.29 -12.09
CA ILE A 184 -22.53 6.01 -12.52
C ILE A 184 -23.43 5.28 -13.53
N ASP A 185 -24.73 5.24 -13.25
CA ASP A 185 -25.72 4.56 -14.08
C ASP A 185 -25.98 5.36 -15.38
N GLY A 186 -25.82 6.69 -15.34
CA GLY A 186 -25.89 7.56 -16.51
C GLY A 186 -24.74 7.38 -17.52
N PHE A 187 -23.64 6.71 -17.14
CA PHE A 187 -22.51 6.50 -18.04
C PHE A 187 -22.79 5.48 -19.16
N GLY A 188 -23.55 4.43 -18.88
CA GLY A 188 -23.85 3.36 -19.85
C GLY A 188 -23.56 1.97 -19.31
N TRP A 189 -23.26 1.02 -20.21
CA TRP A 189 -23.25 -0.41 -19.89
C TRP A 189 -22.29 -0.78 -18.75
N HIS A 190 -22.76 -1.66 -17.87
CA HIS A 190 -22.12 -2.02 -16.60
C HIS A 190 -20.68 -2.57 -16.74
N ASP A 191 -20.34 -3.17 -17.89
CA ASP A 191 -19.02 -3.73 -18.17
C ASP A 191 -18.08 -2.79 -18.94
N ALA A 192 -18.54 -1.62 -19.37
CA ALA A 192 -17.71 -0.65 -20.10
C ALA A 192 -16.78 0.09 -19.13
N VAL A 193 -15.47 -0.21 -19.18
CA VAL A 193 -14.46 0.51 -18.39
C VAL A 193 -14.35 1.95 -18.92
N PRO A 194 -14.54 2.99 -18.08
CA PRO A 194 -14.37 4.37 -18.53
C PRO A 194 -12.94 4.63 -19.02
N SER A 195 -12.78 5.31 -20.15
CA SER A 195 -11.48 5.81 -20.57
C SER A 195 -11.01 6.98 -19.67
N PRO A 196 -9.72 7.38 -19.73
CA PRO A 196 -9.24 8.56 -19.00
C PRO A 196 -9.99 9.86 -19.36
N ILE A 197 -10.41 10.00 -20.62
CA ILE A 197 -11.19 11.16 -21.10
C ILE A 197 -12.61 11.09 -20.54
N ASP A 198 -13.22 9.91 -20.58
CA ASP A 198 -14.54 9.66 -20.00
C ASP A 198 -14.59 9.99 -18.51
N LEU A 199 -13.55 9.62 -17.76
CA LEU A 199 -13.43 9.92 -16.33
C LEU A 199 -13.57 11.43 -16.10
N VAL A 200 -12.89 12.27 -16.87
CA VAL A 200 -12.95 13.73 -16.68
C VAL A 200 -14.28 14.31 -17.18
N GLU A 201 -14.76 13.91 -18.35
CA GLU A 201 -15.89 14.59 -19.00
C GLU A 201 -17.25 14.11 -18.52
N ARG A 202 -17.37 12.83 -18.12
CA ARG A 202 -18.67 12.18 -17.89
C ARG A 202 -19.03 11.97 -16.43
N PHE A 203 -18.15 12.36 -15.51
CA PHE A 203 -18.34 12.17 -14.07
C PHE A 203 -18.01 13.44 -13.24
N PRO A 204 -18.66 14.58 -13.51
CA PRO A 204 -18.37 15.86 -12.85
C PRO A 204 -18.62 15.86 -11.32
N TYR A 205 -19.54 15.04 -10.81
CA TYR A 205 -19.81 14.89 -9.38
C TYR A 205 -18.67 14.17 -8.69
N LEU A 206 -18.23 13.02 -9.23
CA LEU A 206 -17.06 12.31 -8.73
C LEU A 206 -15.75 13.09 -8.89
N ASP A 207 -15.66 14.04 -9.82
CA ASP A 207 -14.49 14.93 -9.95
C ASP A 207 -14.27 15.82 -8.73
N GLN A 208 -15.30 16.04 -7.91
CA GLN A 208 -15.15 16.77 -6.64
C GLN A 208 -14.19 16.07 -5.66
N LEU A 209 -13.96 14.76 -5.81
CA LEU A 209 -12.97 14.03 -5.02
C LEU A 209 -11.53 14.41 -5.37
N GLY A 210 -11.29 14.94 -6.58
CA GLY A 210 -9.96 15.36 -7.06
C GLY A 210 -8.96 14.22 -7.32
N ILE A 211 -9.31 12.98 -7.01
CA ILE A 211 -8.43 11.81 -7.12
C ILE A 211 -9.04 10.80 -8.10
N GLN A 212 -8.46 10.72 -9.30
CA GLN A 212 -8.94 9.88 -10.41
C GLN A 212 -8.93 8.38 -10.07
N GLU A 213 -7.95 7.91 -9.30
CA GLU A 213 -7.84 6.50 -8.91
C GLU A 213 -8.98 6.07 -7.98
N ILE A 214 -9.32 6.92 -6.99
CA ILE A 214 -10.44 6.67 -6.08
C ILE A 214 -11.74 6.74 -6.85
N LYS A 215 -11.88 7.72 -7.75
CA LYS A 215 -13.04 7.84 -8.64
C LYS A 215 -13.28 6.58 -9.47
N LEU A 216 -12.25 6.07 -10.15
CA LEU A 216 -12.37 4.82 -10.92
C LEU A 216 -12.71 3.62 -10.02
N SER A 217 -12.11 3.55 -8.83
CA SER A 217 -12.39 2.52 -7.84
C SER A 217 -13.85 2.56 -7.37
N LEU A 218 -14.38 3.75 -7.09
CA LEU A 218 -15.79 3.93 -6.72
C LEU A 218 -16.72 3.56 -7.85
N ILE A 219 -16.43 3.95 -9.10
CA ILE A 219 -17.22 3.54 -10.26
C ILE A 219 -17.29 2.01 -10.35
N HIS A 220 -16.14 1.32 -10.23
CA HIS A 220 -16.11 -0.14 -10.29
C HIS A 220 -16.87 -0.81 -9.13
N LEU A 221 -16.76 -0.28 -7.92
CA LEU A 221 -17.44 -0.83 -6.74
C LEU A 221 -18.94 -0.55 -6.76
N TYR A 222 -19.35 0.71 -6.93
CA TYR A 222 -20.74 1.15 -6.88
C TYR A 222 -21.58 0.76 -8.10
N ARG A 223 -20.94 0.38 -9.21
CA ARG A 223 -21.65 -0.32 -10.28
C ARG A 223 -22.21 -1.66 -9.85
N ARG A 224 -21.50 -2.43 -9.03
CA ARG A 224 -21.85 -3.82 -8.69
C ARG A 224 -22.43 -3.97 -7.30
N PHE A 225 -22.09 -3.05 -6.40
CA PHE A 225 -22.39 -3.15 -4.99
C PHE A 225 -22.89 -1.82 -4.44
N VAL A 226 -23.64 -1.90 -3.36
CA VAL A 226 -24.04 -0.79 -2.52
C VAL A 226 -23.60 -1.13 -1.10
N PHE A 227 -23.11 -0.15 -0.36
CA PHE A 227 -22.51 -0.36 0.95
C PHE A 227 -23.39 0.22 2.04
N ARG A 228 -23.59 -0.52 3.13
CA ARG A 228 -24.36 -0.05 4.29
C ARG A 228 -23.53 -0.22 5.54
N CYS A 229 -23.57 0.75 6.45
CA CYS A 229 -22.93 0.58 7.75
C CYS A 229 -23.48 -0.67 8.46
N SER A 230 -22.56 -1.49 8.99
CA SER A 230 -22.92 -2.64 9.82
C SER A 230 -23.40 -2.16 11.19
N PRO A 231 -24.39 -2.82 11.82
CA PRO A 231 -24.75 -2.52 13.21
C PRO A 231 -23.61 -2.75 14.21
N GLU A 232 -22.58 -3.51 13.82
CA GLU A 232 -21.37 -3.73 14.63
C GLU A 232 -20.30 -2.63 14.48
N LEU A 233 -20.55 -1.62 13.63
CA LEU A 233 -19.63 -0.52 13.42
C LEU A 233 -19.71 0.44 14.61
N GLU A 234 -18.54 0.84 15.12
CA GLU A 234 -18.43 1.89 16.13
C GLU A 234 -18.83 3.25 15.53
N GLU A 235 -19.69 4.02 16.22
CA GLU A 235 -20.14 5.33 15.77
C GLU A 235 -19.90 6.42 16.82
N PRO A 236 -19.06 7.44 16.53
CA PRO A 236 -18.18 7.58 15.37
C PRO A 236 -16.98 6.62 15.42
N PRO A 237 -16.44 6.18 14.27
CA PRO A 237 -15.25 5.33 14.26
C PRO A 237 -14.06 6.02 14.93
N GLU A 238 -13.40 5.34 15.87
CA GLU A 238 -12.20 5.86 16.50
C GLU A 238 -11.04 5.88 15.50
N LEU A 239 -10.43 7.05 15.33
CA LEU A 239 -9.24 7.22 14.51
C LEU A 239 -7.99 6.97 15.35
N GLU A 240 -7.16 6.03 14.91
CA GLU A 240 -5.80 5.89 15.41
C GLU A 240 -4.91 6.90 14.67
N HIS A 241 -4.21 7.73 15.43
CA HIS A 241 -3.37 8.80 14.92
C HIS A 241 -1.90 8.35 14.95
N GLY A 242 -1.36 8.03 13.78
CA GLY A 242 0.05 7.72 13.57
C GLY A 242 0.69 8.65 12.53
N MET A 243 1.63 8.12 11.74
CA MET A 243 2.17 8.85 10.56
C MET A 243 1.10 9.04 9.47
N VAL A 244 0.10 8.16 9.43
CA VAL A 244 -1.13 8.27 8.63
C VAL A 244 -2.30 7.98 9.58
N HIS A 245 -3.48 8.56 9.31
CA HIS A 245 -4.71 8.21 10.03
C HIS A 245 -5.19 6.82 9.62
N GLU A 246 -5.64 6.02 10.60
CA GLU A 246 -6.27 4.72 10.35
C GLU A 246 -7.50 4.54 11.24
N PHE A 247 -8.43 3.68 10.85
CA PHE A 247 -9.55 3.30 11.71
C PHE A 247 -9.09 2.23 12.70
N LYS A 248 -9.08 2.54 14.00
CA LYS A 248 -8.53 1.68 15.06
C LYS A 248 -9.10 0.25 15.05
N HIS A 249 -10.40 0.13 14.77
CA HIS A 249 -11.11 -1.14 14.72
C HIS A 249 -11.56 -1.52 13.28
N GLY A 250 -11.05 -0.81 12.27
CA GLY A 250 -11.50 -0.92 10.88
C GLY A 250 -12.93 -0.43 10.67
N ILE A 251 -13.36 -0.38 9.40
CA ILE A 251 -14.75 -0.09 9.03
C ILE A 251 -15.46 -1.39 8.67
N LYS A 252 -16.59 -1.65 9.33
CA LYS A 252 -17.49 -2.76 9.04
C LYS A 252 -18.66 -2.30 8.17
N LEU A 253 -18.71 -2.79 6.94
CA LEU A 253 -19.80 -2.52 5.98
C LEU A 253 -20.49 -3.82 5.57
N ARG A 254 -21.80 -3.75 5.38
CA ARG A 254 -22.58 -4.75 4.66
C ARG A 254 -22.51 -4.44 3.17
N VAL A 255 -22.09 -5.43 2.39
CA VAL A 255 -22.01 -5.35 0.94
C VAL A 255 -23.28 -5.92 0.34
N ILE A 256 -24.03 -5.11 -0.40
CA ILE A 256 -25.28 -5.50 -1.05
C ILE A 256 -25.03 -5.52 -2.55
N LYS A 257 -25.14 -6.70 -3.18
CA LYS A 257 -25.02 -6.81 -4.64
C LYS A 257 -26.21 -6.11 -5.30
N ARG A 258 -25.95 -5.25 -6.28
CA ARG A 258 -26.98 -4.59 -7.07
C ARG A 258 -27.63 -5.61 -8.00
N ALA A 259 -28.96 -5.66 -8.00
CA ALA A 259 -29.72 -6.37 -9.02
C ALA A 259 -29.83 -5.44 -10.22
N PHE A 260 -29.34 -5.88 -11.37
CA PHE A 260 -29.48 -5.13 -12.62
C PHE A 260 -30.80 -5.50 -13.27
N THR A 261 -31.61 -4.49 -13.58
CA THR A 261 -32.68 -4.55 -14.58
C THR A 261 -32.21 -3.85 -15.83
#